data_AF-W5SBY1-F1
#
_entry.id   AF-W5SBY1-F1
#
_cell.length_a   1.000
_cell.length_b   1.000
_cell.length_c   1.000
_cell.angle_alpha   90.00
_cell.angle_beta   90.00
_cell.angle_gamma   90.00
#
_symmetry.space_group_name_H-M   'P 1'
#
loop_
_entity.id
_entity.type
_entity.pdbx_description
1 polymer ?
#
loop_
_entity_poly.entity_id
_entity_poly.type
_entity_poly.pdbx_seq_one_letter_code
_entity_poly.pdbx_strand_id
1 'polypeptide(L)' 'MEFRFKTGFVICYLTNFYSLLKKTKVNTEYYKKLLNITLEIERQVYAFYNKNLPEGIITKWIEKKQK' A
#
# COMPACT_ATOMS: atom_id res chain seq x y z
N MET A 1 4.66 -6.17 1.04
CA MET A 1 3.23 -6.32 1.37
C MET A 1 2.64 -7.38 0.45
N GLU A 2 1.74 -8.23 0.92
CA GLU A 2 1.16 -9.31 0.11
C GLU A 2 -0.36 -9.10 -0.05
N PHE A 3 -0.84 -9.04 -1.29
CA PHE A 3 -2.26 -9.08 -1.60
C PHE A 3 -2.64 -10.51 -1.99
N ARG A 4 -3.51 -11.15 -1.20
CA ARG A 4 -3.98 -12.51 -1.45
C ARG A 4 -5.37 -12.49 -2.07
N PHE A 5 -5.52 -13.20 -3.18
CA PHE A 5 -6.78 -13.41 -3.90
C PHE A 5 -7.06 -14.92 -4.01
N LYS A 6 -8.32 -15.30 -4.30
CA LYS A 6 -8.67 -16.72 -4.48
C LYS A 6 -7.91 -17.38 -5.64
N THR A 7 -7.56 -16.60 -6.66
CA THR A 7 -6.89 -17.06 -7.89
C THR A 7 -5.38 -16.88 -7.88
N GLY A 8 -4.79 -16.36 -6.79
CA GLY A 8 -3.34 -16.12 -6.69
C GLY A 8 -2.98 -15.03 -5.68
N PHE A 9 -1.71 -14.62 -5.65
CA PHE A 9 -1.25 -13.53 -4.80
C PHE A 9 -0.34 -12.58 -5.56
N VAL A 10 -0.34 -11.30 -5.17
CA VAL A 10 0.59 -10.28 -5.65
C VAL A 10 1.49 -9.89 -4.49
N ILE A 11 2.80 -10.13 -4.62
CA ILE A 11 3.78 -9.64 -3.67
C ILE A 11 4.32 -8.30 -4.17
N CYS A 12 4.10 -7.25 -3.39
CA CYS A 12 4.67 -5.95 -3.65
C CYS A 12 6.00 -5.80 -2.87
N TYR A 13 7.11 -5.95 -3.59
CA TYR A 13 8.48 -5.76 -3.11
C TYR A 13 8.95 -4.33 -3.39
N LEU A 14 8.36 -3.34 -2.73
CA LEU A 14 8.93 -2.00 -2.72
C LEU A 14 9.81 -1.88 -1.48
N THR A 15 11.13 -1.94 -1.66
CA THR A 15 12.15 -1.75 -0.61
C THR A 15 11.91 -0.46 0.20
N ASN A 16 11.21 0.50 -0.40
CA ASN A 16 10.92 1.81 0.16
C ASN A 16 9.69 1.84 1.10
N PHE A 17 8.90 0.77 1.25
CA PHE A 17 7.76 0.73 2.20
C PHE A 17 8.16 1.03 3.64
N TYR A 18 9.41 0.73 4.01
CA TYR A 18 9.92 1.04 5.35
C TYR A 18 9.83 2.53 5.68
N SER A 19 9.91 3.41 4.68
CA SER A 19 9.72 4.85 4.87
C SER A 19 8.27 5.23 5.20
N LEU A 20 7.28 4.47 4.72
CA LEU A 20 5.85 4.67 5.06
C LEU A 20 5.56 4.30 6.52
N LEU A 21 6.39 3.43 7.11
CA LEU A 21 6.25 2.98 8.50
C LEU A 21 6.89 3.94 9.53
N LYS A 22 7.66 4.94 9.08
CA LYS A 22 8.29 5.93 9.97
C LYS A 22 7.39 7.15 10.13
N LYS A 23 6.81 7.34 11.32
CA LYS A 23 5.98 8.53 11.62
C LYS A 23 6.71 9.85 11.37
N THR A 24 8.03 9.88 11.62
CA THR A 24 8.87 11.06 11.39
C THR A 24 8.94 11.52 9.93
N LYS A 25 8.60 10.64 8.97
CA LYS A 25 8.68 10.94 7.54
C LYS A 25 7.33 11.28 6.89
N VAL A 26 6.22 11.17 7.62
CA VAL A 26 4.85 11.31 7.09
C VAL A 26 4.62 12.62 6.34
N ASN A 27 5.27 13.71 6.79
CA ASN A 27 5.09 15.03 6.17
C ASN A 27 6.04 15.33 5.00
N THR A 28 6.96 14.42 4.67
CA THR A 28 7.90 14.62 3.56
C THR A 28 7.20 14.45 2.21
N GLU A 29 7.63 15.20 1.20
CA GLU A 29 7.12 15.06 -0.17
C GLU A 29 7.34 13.64 -0.71
N TYR A 30 8.48 13.05 -0.37
CA TYR A 30 8.80 11.67 -0.72
C TYR A 30 7.77 10.69 -0.15
N TYR A 31 7.39 10.83 1.13
CA TYR A 31 6.37 9.99 1.73
C TYR A 31 5.03 10.13 1.01
N LYS A 32 4.60 11.36 0.69
CA LYS A 32 3.34 11.61 -0.01
C LYS A 32 3.34 10.99 -1.41
N LYS A 33 4.43 11.15 -2.17
CA LYS A 33 4.59 10.52 -3.50
C LYS A 33 4.55 8.99 -3.40
N LEU A 34 5.30 8.42 -2.46
CA LEU A 34 5.33 6.97 -2.27
C LEU A 34 3.97 6.42 -1.85
N LEU A 35 3.26 7.12 -0.95
CA LEU A 35 1.92 6.75 -0.53
C LEU A 35 0.95 6.78 -1.72
N ASN A 36 1.01 7.81 -2.56
CA ASN A 36 0.14 7.92 -3.73
C ASN A 36 0.37 6.78 -4.74
N ILE A 37 1.63 6.49 -5.09
CA ILE A 37 1.99 5.36 -5.95
C ILE A 37 1.47 4.05 -5.37
N THR A 38 1.62 3.89 -4.05
CA THR A 38 1.18 2.70 -3.35
C THR A 38 -0.35 2.52 -3.41
N LEU A 39 -1.12 3.59 -3.20
CA LEU A 39 -2.59 3.58 -3.31
C LEU A 39 -3.05 3.34 -4.76
N GLU A 40 -2.30 3.84 -5.73
CA GLU A 40 -2.59 3.59 -7.14
C GLU A 40 -2.38 2.11 -7.51
N ILE A 41 -1.29 1.51 -7.05
CA ILE A 41 -1.04 0.07 -7.20
C ILE A 41 -2.17 -0.74 -6.55
N GLU A 42 -2.63 -0.34 -5.35
CA GLU A 42 -3.79 -0.96 -4.70
C GLU A 42 -5.00 -1.01 -5.64
N ARG A 43 -5.37 0.14 -6.21
CA ARG A 43 -6.49 0.26 -7.14
C ARG A 43 -6.29 -0.61 -8.38
N GLN A 44 -5.10 -0.56 -8.99
CA GLN A 44 -4.80 -1.34 -10.20
C GLN A 44 -4.84 -2.84 -9.94
N VAL A 45 -4.31 -3.32 -8.81
CA VAL A 45 -4.37 -4.73 -8.44
C VAL A 45 -5.82 -5.18 -8.23
N TYR A 46 -6.64 -4.40 -7.52
CA TYR A 46 -8.04 -4.73 -7.33
C TYR A 46 -8.83 -4.72 -8.65
N ALA A 47 -8.57 -3.75 -9.53
CA ALA A 47 -9.16 -3.69 -10.87
C ALA A 47 -8.74 -4.88 -11.73
N PHE A 48 -7.47 -5.30 -11.67
CA PHE A 48 -6.96 -6.48 -12.38
C PHE A 48 -7.72 -7.76 -12.00
N TYR A 49 -8.08 -7.92 -10.72
CA TYR A 49 -8.90 -9.05 -10.25
C TYR A 49 -10.42 -8.83 -10.43
N ASN A 50 -10.83 -7.74 -11.08
CA ASN A 50 -12.24 -7.32 -11.21
C ASN A 50 -12.97 -7.30 -9.85
N LYS A 51 -12.28 -6.78 -8.83
CA LYS A 51 -12.77 -6.65 -7.46
C LYS A 51 -12.92 -5.19 -7.09
N ASN A 52 -13.95 -4.88 -6.31
CA ASN A 52 -14.07 -3.57 -5.67
C ASN A 52 -13.02 -3.44 -4.57
N LEU A 53 -12.32 -2.31 -4.56
CA LEU A 53 -11.34 -1.98 -3.53
C LEU A 53 -12.07 -1.65 -2.22
N PRO A 54 -11.86 -2.42 -1.13
CA PRO A 54 -12.34 -2.05 0.20
C PRO A 54 -11.61 -0.80 0.69
N GLU A 55 -12.31 0.03 1.45
CA GLU A 55 -11.77 1.32 1.87
C GLU A 55 -10.54 1.16 2.80
N GLY A 56 -9.39 1.63 2.29
CA GLY A 56 -8.17 1.90 3.05
C GLY A 56 -7.42 0.68 3.58
N ILE A 57 -7.18 -0.36 2.78
CA ILE A 57 -6.41 -1.54 3.26
C ILE A 57 -4.96 -1.14 3.53
N ILE A 58 -4.32 -0.46 2.57
CA ILE A 58 -2.94 0.00 2.74
C ILE A 58 -2.82 1.03 3.86
N THR A 59 -3.70 2.02 3.94
CA THR A 59 -3.66 3.03 5.00
C THR A 59 -3.83 2.42 6.39
N LYS A 60 -4.81 1.53 6.58
CA LYS A 60 -5.00 0.78 7.84
C LYS A 60 -3.79 -0.10 8.17
N TRP A 61 -3.15 -0.69 7.16
CA TRP A 61 -1.94 -1.49 7.37
C TRP A 61 -0.76 -0.61 7.82
N ILE A 62 -0.58 0.56 7.19
CA ILE A 62 0.43 1.55 7.58
C ILE A 62 0.19 2.00 9.02
N GLU A 63 -1.03 2.40 9.38
CA GLU A 63 -1.38 2.82 10.75
C GLU A 63 -1.05 1.75 11.79
N LYS A 64 -1.35 0.48 11.51
CA LYS A 64 -1.03 -0.65 12.40
C LYS A 64 0.47 -0.94 12.51
N LYS A 65 1.26 -0.56 11.52
CA LYS A 65 2.70 -0.89 11.43
C LYS A 65 3.61 0.30 11.72
N GLN A 66 3.07 1.52 11.71
CA GLN A 66 3.79 2.73 12.06
C GLN A 66 4.24 2.66 13.51
N LYS A 67 5.56 2.72 13.71
CA LYS A 67 6.19 2.87 15.02
C LYS A 67 6.57 4.33 15.23
#